data_AF-G9X1F0-F1
#
_entry.id   AF-G9X1F0-F1
#
_cell.length_a   1.000
_cell.length_b   1.000
_cell.length_c   1.000
_cell.angle_alpha   90.00
_cell.angle_beta   90.00
_cell.angle_gamma   90.00
#
_symmetry.space_group_name_H-M   'P 1'
#
loop_
_entity.id
_entity.type
_entity.pdbx_description
1 polymer ?
#
loop_
_entity_poly.entity_id
_entity_poly.type
_entity_poly.pdbx_seq_one_letter_code
_entity_poly.pdbx_strand_id
1 'polypeptide(L)'
;EIIQAQACVDHIHMLVSIPPSLSVSQFVGYLKGKSSLMIFDRHANLKYKYGNRHFWCRGYYVDTVGRNKKVIENYIKKQLQEDIINDQISFKEYIDPFTGSKNK
;
A
#
# COMPACT_ATOMS: atom_id res chain seq x y z
N GLU A 1 7.05 -6.16 -15.99
CA GLU A 1 6.23 -5.00 -16.39
C GLU A 1 5.31 -4.60 -15.25
N ILE A 2 5.12 -3.29 -15.01
CA ILE A 2 4.11 -2.78 -14.06
C ILE A 2 2.84 -2.51 -14.86
N ILE A 3 1.75 -3.20 -14.54
CA ILE A 3 0.47 -3.07 -15.23
C ILE A 3 -0.36 -1.97 -14.58
N GLN A 4 -0.40 -1.96 -13.25
CA GLN A 4 -1.10 -0.94 -12.45
C GLN A 4 -0.42 -0.81 -11.10
N ALA A 5 -0.37 0.40 -10.55
CA ALA A 5 0.07 0.64 -9.18
C ALA A 5 -0.70 1.78 -8.56
N GLN A 6 -0.98 1.68 -7.26
CA GLN A 6 -1.56 2.75 -6.46
C GLN A 6 -0.80 2.87 -5.15
N ALA A 7 -0.38 4.10 -4.84
CA ALA A 7 0.25 4.42 -3.57
C ALA A 7 -0.81 4.95 -2.60
N CYS A 8 -0.94 4.28 -1.47
CA CYS A 8 -1.73 4.73 -0.32
C CYS A 8 -0.81 5.41 0.71
N VAL A 9 -1.37 5.89 1.82
CA VAL A 9 -0.63 6.67 2.81
C VAL A 9 0.46 5.84 3.51
N ASP A 10 0.19 4.56 3.77
CA ASP A 10 1.05 3.65 4.55
C ASP A 10 1.47 2.37 3.79
N HIS A 11 0.89 2.09 2.62
CA HIS A 11 1.23 0.93 1.78
C HIS A 11 1.06 1.21 0.28
N ILE A 12 1.55 0.29 -0.56
CA ILE A 12 1.42 0.38 -2.02
C ILE A 12 0.84 -0.93 -2.56
N HIS A 13 -0.18 -0.81 -3.41
CA HIS A 13 -0.72 -1.91 -4.20
C HIS A 13 -0.13 -1.88 -5.61
N MET A 14 0.31 -3.05 -6.11
CA MET A 14 0.85 -3.16 -7.46
C MET A 14 0.37 -4.44 -8.13
N LEU A 15 -0.05 -4.32 -9.39
CA LEU A 15 -0.25 -5.42 -10.32
C LEU A 15 0.94 -5.44 -11.28
N VAL A 16 1.73 -6.51 -11.21
CA VAL A 16 2.97 -6.65 -11.97
C VAL A 16 2.99 -7.96 -12.74
N SER A 17 3.56 -7.93 -13.95
CA SER A 17 3.94 -9.11 -14.71
C SER A 17 5.42 -9.37 -14.50
N ILE A 18 5.75 -10.49 -13.85
CA ILE A 18 7.12 -10.90 -13.53
C ILE A 18 7.48 -12.10 -14.43
N PRO A 19 8.62 -12.08 -15.14
CA PRO A 19 9.09 -13.24 -15.88
C PRO A 19 9.30 -14.44 -14.94
N PRO A 20 8.96 -15.68 -15.35
CA PRO A 20 9.08 -16.86 -14.48
C PRO A 20 10.53 -17.18 -14.08
N SER A 21 11.52 -16.67 -14.83
CA SER A 21 12.94 -16.78 -14.49
C SER A 21 13.37 -15.90 -13.31
N LEU A 22 12.56 -14.91 -12.92
CA LEU A 22 12.84 -14.01 -11.82
C LEU A 22 11.95 -14.37 -10.62
N SER A 23 12.58 -14.62 -9.48
CA SER A 23 11.80 -14.90 -8.27
C SER A 23 11.08 -13.64 -7.76
N VAL A 24 9.87 -13.84 -7.22
CA VAL A 24 9.08 -12.76 -6.63
C VAL A 24 9.82 -12.08 -5.49
N SER A 25 10.53 -12.84 -4.64
CA SER A 25 11.30 -12.30 -3.52
C SER A 25 12.45 -11.39 -3.98
N GLN A 26 13.17 -11.76 -5.05
CA GLN A 26 14.19 -10.91 -5.64
C GLN A 26 13.60 -9.63 -6.22
N PHE A 27 12.49 -9.73 -6.95
CA PHE A 27 11.80 -8.57 -7.51
C PHE A 27 11.37 -7.58 -6.41
N VAL A 28 10.70 -8.07 -5.36
CA VAL A 28 10.23 -7.23 -4.25
C VAL A 28 11.41 -6.68 -3.44
N GLY A 29 12.44 -7.48 -3.19
CA GLY A 29 13.65 -7.06 -2.49
C GLY A 29 14.36 -5.92 -3.22
N TYR A 30 14.52 -6.03 -4.54
CA TYR A 30 15.09 -4.96 -5.36
C TYR A 30 14.24 -3.69 -5.29
N LEU A 31 12.93 -3.82 -5.44
CA LEU A 31 12.00 -2.68 -5.50
C LEU A 31 11.96 -1.93 -4.16
N LYS A 32 11.83 -2.65 -3.03
CA LYS A 32 11.86 -2.07 -1.68
C LYS A 32 13.23 -1.45 -1.35
N GLY A 33 14.32 -2.10 -1.75
CA GLY A 33 15.67 -1.61 -1.50
C GLY A 33 16.00 -0.31 -2.25
N LYS A 34 15.76 -0.30 -3.57
CA LYS A 34 16.03 0.87 -4.41
C LYS A 34 15.12 2.05 -4.08
N SER A 35 13.83 1.81 -3.86
CA SER A 35 12.90 2.87 -3.46
C SER A 35 13.30 3.50 -2.12
N SER A 36 13.66 2.70 -1.11
CA SER A 36 14.14 3.22 0.17
C SER A 36 15.33 4.16 -0.01
N LEU A 37 16.32 3.75 -0.82
CA LEU A 37 17.48 4.58 -1.11
C LEU A 37 17.09 5.91 -1.79
N MET A 38 16.26 5.85 -2.83
CA MET A 38 15.81 7.04 -3.56
C MET A 38 14.98 8.00 -2.68
N ILE A 39 14.14 7.47 -1.78
CA ILE A 39 13.32 8.27 -0.87
C ILE A 39 14.20 8.98 0.15
N PHE A 40 15.15 8.27 0.77
CA PHE A 40 16.07 8.90 1.72
C PHE A 40 17.02 9.90 1.07
N ASP A 41 17.36 9.71 -0.20
CA ASP A 41 18.16 10.67 -0.96
C ASP A 41 17.37 11.97 -1.23
N ARG A 42 16.14 11.86 -1.75
CA ARG A 42 15.30 13.03 -2.05
C ARG A 42 14.73 13.73 -0.82
N HIS A 43 14.42 12.98 0.22
CA HIS A 43 13.78 13.47 1.44
C HIS A 43 14.68 13.22 2.64
N ALA A 44 15.82 13.91 2.68
CA ALA A 44 16.82 13.76 3.73
C ALA A 44 16.25 13.90 5.15
N ASN A 45 15.22 14.72 5.33
CA ASN A 45 14.52 14.92 6.61
C ASN A 45 13.88 13.61 7.15
N LEU A 46 13.49 12.69 6.28
CA LEU A 46 12.92 11.40 6.69
C LEU A 46 13.98 10.48 7.33
N LYS A 47 15.29 10.71 7.10
CA LYS A 47 16.36 9.95 7.77
C LYS A 47 16.30 10.13 9.29
N TYR A 48 15.86 11.29 9.77
CA TYR A 48 15.74 11.57 11.20
C TYR A 48 14.45 11.01 11.80
N LYS A 49 13.35 10.99 11.03
CA LYS A 49 12.08 10.36 11.47
C LYS A 49 12.19 8.84 11.56
N TYR A 50 12.91 8.21 10.62
CA TYR A 50 13.15 6.78 10.59
C TYR A 50 14.59 6.48 11.00
N GLY A 51 14.99 6.76 12.24
CA GLY A 51 16.39 6.71 12.71
C GLY A 51 17.15 5.38 12.46
N ASN A 52 16.46 4.30 12.12
CA ASN A 52 17.02 3.00 11.70
C ASN A 52 17.14 2.83 10.17
N ARG A 53 16.80 3.86 9.39
CA ARG A 53 16.76 3.90 7.92
C ARG A 53 15.92 2.78 7.28
N HIS A 54 14.90 2.29 7.98
CA HIS A 54 13.92 1.36 7.41
C HIS A 54 12.68 2.13 6.96
N PHE A 55 12.48 2.20 5.63
CA PHE A 55 11.29 2.81 5.06
C PHE A 55 10.12 1.80 4.97
N TRP A 56 10.41 0.57 4.54
CA TRP A 56 9.42 -0.50 4.42
C TRP A 56 9.46 -1.46 5.61
N CYS A 57 8.32 -2.08 5.91
CA CYS A 57 8.26 -3.25 6.79
C CYS A 57 9.06 -4.42 6.19
N ARG A 58 9.46 -5.42 7.00
CA ARG A 58 10.21 -6.59 6.49
C ARG A 58 9.38 -7.44 5.53
N GLY A 59 8.09 -7.64 5.85
CA GLY A 59 7.18 -8.47 5.07
C GLY A 59 6.70 -7.84 3.75
N TYR A 60 6.02 -8.66 2.96
CA TYR A 60 5.22 -8.25 1.81
C TYR A 60 4.14 -9.29 1.57
N TYR A 61 3.03 -8.89 0.97
CA TYR A 61 1.97 -9.79 0.52
C TYR A 61 2.09 -9.97 -1.00
N VAL A 62 1.83 -11.19 -1.48
CA VAL A 62 1.76 -11.49 -2.90
C VAL A 62 0.69 -12.53 -3.15
N ASP A 63 -0.08 -12.33 -4.21
CA ASP A 63 -1.02 -13.33 -4.72
C ASP A 63 -0.91 -13.44 -6.25
N THR A 64 -1.13 -14.64 -6.77
CA THR A 64 -1.05 -14.92 -8.21
C THR A 64 -2.37 -14.61 -8.88
N VAL A 65 -2.33 -13.74 -9.89
CA VAL A 65 -3.54 -13.34 -10.62
C VAL A 65 -3.68 -14.15 -11.91
N GLY A 66 -4.73 -14.97 -11.97
CA GLY A 66 -5.11 -15.72 -13.18
C GLY A 66 -6.13 -14.96 -14.04
N ARG A 67 -7.27 -15.60 -14.33
CA ARG A 67 -8.31 -15.11 -15.25
C ARG A 67 -8.99 -13.80 -14.82
N ASN A 68 -8.94 -13.44 -13.54
CA ASN A 68 -9.63 -12.27 -12.98
C ASN A 68 -8.83 -10.96 -13.06
N LYS A 69 -7.85 -10.87 -13.97
CA LYS A 69 -6.96 -9.71 -14.09
C LYS A 69 -7.68 -8.36 -14.14
N LYS A 70 -8.76 -8.25 -14.92
CA LYS A 70 -9.54 -7.01 -15.06
C LYS A 70 -10.21 -6.57 -13.75
N VAL A 71 -10.68 -7.53 -12.95
CA VAL A 71 -11.36 -7.24 -11.68
C VAL A 71 -10.34 -6.67 -10.69
N ILE A 72 -9.17 -7.30 -10.59
CA ILE A 72 -8.09 -6.87 -9.70
C ILE A 72 -7.48 -5.55 -10.14
N GLU A 73 -7.35 -5.31 -11.45
CA GLU A 73 -6.91 -4.02 -11.96
C GLU A 73 -7.87 -2.88 -11.57
N ASN A 74 -9.18 -3.11 -11.70
CA ASN A 74 -10.18 -2.13 -11.28
C ASN A 74 -10.19 -1.91 -9.78
N TYR A 75 -10.00 -2.96 -8.98
CA TYR A 75 -9.85 -2.87 -7.54
C TYR A 75 -8.64 -1.99 -7.15
N ILE A 76 -7.45 -2.26 -7.71
CA ILE A 76 -6.25 -1.45 -7.45
C ILE A 76 -6.37 -0.01 -7.97
N LYS A 77 -7.26 0.29 -8.91
CA LYS A 77 -7.54 1.68 -9.32
C LYS A 77 -8.41 2.40 -8.31
N LYS A 78 -9.34 1.68 -7.67
CA LYS A 78 -10.36 2.23 -6.77
C LYS A 78 -9.97 2.18 -5.30
N GLN A 79 -8.87 1.52 -4.93
CA GLN A 79 -8.46 1.33 -3.54
C GLN A 79 -8.52 2.62 -2.74
N LEU A 80 -7.88 3.70 -3.22
CA LEU A 80 -7.88 4.98 -2.51
C LEU A 80 -9.30 5.53 -2.28
N GLN A 81 -10.20 5.36 -3.25
CA GLN A 81 -11.57 5.85 -3.13
C GLN A 81 -12.37 5.00 -2.14
N GLU A 82 -12.17 3.68 -2.14
CA GLU A 82 -12.78 2.76 -1.19
C GLU A 82 -12.26 3.00 0.24
N ASP A 83 -10.96 3.24 0.40
CA ASP A 83 -10.34 3.61 1.69
C ASP A 83 -10.93 4.92 2.22
N ILE A 84 -11.04 5.97 1.38
CA ILE A 84 -11.67 7.24 1.77
C ILE A 84 -13.14 7.04 2.19
N ILE A 85 -13.90 6.21 1.46
CA ILE A 85 -15.30 5.92 1.80
C ILE A 85 -15.38 5.18 3.14
N ASN A 86 -14.54 4.18 3.36
CA ASN A 86 -14.49 3.43 4.61
C ASN A 86 -14.10 4.32 5.80
N ASP A 87 -13.11 5.20 5.61
CA ASP A 87 -12.71 6.18 6.62
C ASP A 87 -13.85 7.16 6.93
N GLN A 88 -14.57 7.66 5.91
CA GLN A 88 -15.75 8.52 6.10
C GLN A 88 -16.92 7.80 6.80
N ILE A 89 -17.10 6.50 6.55
CA ILE A 89 -18.10 5.69 7.26
C ILE A 89 -17.70 5.50 8.72
N SER A 90 -16.41 5.30 9.01
CA SER A 90 -15.84 5.25 10.37
C SER A 90 -16.10 6.55 11.16
N PHE A 91 -16.03 7.72 10.50
CA PHE A 91 -16.39 9.00 11.13
C PHE A 91 -17.88 9.13 11.49
N LYS A 92 -18.78 8.32 10.91
CA LYS A 92 -20.16 8.21 11.39
C LYS A 92 -20.21 7.25 12.57
N GLU A 93 -19.69 7.70 13.70
CA GLU A 93 -19.94 7.06 14.99
C GLU A 93 -21.44 7.20 15.31
N TYR A 94 -22.21 6.13 15.07
CA TYR A 94 -23.61 6.05 15.49
C TYR A 94 -23.76 6.05 17.01
N ILE A 95 -22.66 5.87 17.75
CA ILE A 95 -22.57 5.79 19.20
C ILE A 95 -21.34 6.60 19.63
N ASP A 96 -21.55 7.64 20.43
CA ASP A 96 -20.48 8.46 20.99
C ASP A 96 -19.53 7.58 21.85
N PRO A 97 -18.22 7.55 21.59
CA PRO A 97 -17.26 6.66 22.25
C PRO A 97 -16.95 7.07 23.71
N PHE A 98 -17.32 8.28 24.12
CA PHE A 98 -17.13 8.77 25.49
C PHE A 98 -18.41 8.65 26.32
N THR A 99 -19.58 8.80 25.70
CA THR A 99 -20.87 8.78 26.41
C THR A 99 -21.73 7.54 26.15
N GLY A 100 -21.41 6.74 25.13
CA GLY A 100 -22.20 5.58 24.70
C GLY A 100 -23.58 5.92 24.13
N SER A 101 -23.87 7.21 23.91
CA SER A 101 -25.18 7.66 23.44
C SER A 101 -25.28 7.58 21.91
N LYS A 102 -26.44 7.19 21.38
CA LYS A 102 -26.65 7.19 19.93
C LYS A 102 -26.69 8.63 19.42
N ASN A 103 -25.84 8.97 18.46
CA ASN A 103 -25.92 10.25 17.76
C ASN A 103 -27.23 10.27 16.95
N LYS A 104 -28.07 11.28 17.23
CA LYS A 104 -29.39 11.46 16.58
C LYS A 104 -29.27 11.84 15.12
#